data_AF-A0A917VKX2-F1
#
_entry.id   AF-A0A917VKX2-F1
#
_cell.length_a   1.000
_cell.length_b   1.000
_cell.length_c   1.000
_cell.angle_alpha   90.00
_cell.angle_beta   90.00
_cell.angle_gamma   90.00
#
_symmetry.space_group_name_H-M   'P 1'
#
loop_
_entity.id
_entity.type
_entity.pdbx_description
1 polymer ?
#
loop_
_entity_poly.entity_id
_entity_poly.type
_entity_poly.pdbx_seq_one_letter_code
_entity_poly.pdbx_strand_id
1 'polypeptide(L)'
;MTSPDTRAATWLKETYRGLVELSVPQPVHETSAAWMFSCRTMTQPGYPATPMLAASVVVPKDGSSPFHPSASDPLADLEPADPHKAASRVANQARRINARGCLVAVNSAIDHAPSVPLPWQPSDEAPGWWARLTQRYFPSFQHVAVSDWDSVIRAMAEPGPDTRGVVWVRRELGGAEATGNLLYAHNNKGQVVFLDGVTSSLARLDTNLVRELIFMRSSPEAHLPPRQPWEREARDFASAVAKARLWLDDAYHGQVDLAAPTDLDETRRGWVFSCNTKRFLSDGHWQDALLDATLVVPKDDTAPFGLPNSDPWAWLARWDAGENPGSASLPAPPQPGRAAWFEPTLSELGPVLSASEHEEWPSALEALSALPAEARALVWVRRTDGQSREAVGWLVNARKIAGGVMLVDGATGSPASLDPTGVRRLHVIQYR
;
A
#
# COMPACT_ATOMS: atom_id res chain seq x y z
N MET A 1 13.45 -37.45 -42.50
CA MET A 1 12.90 -36.84 -41.26
C MET A 1 14.09 -36.50 -40.37
N THR A 2 14.19 -35.25 -39.91
CA THR A 2 15.19 -34.86 -38.90
C THR A 2 14.88 -35.56 -37.59
N SER A 3 15.90 -36.07 -36.89
CA SER A 3 15.71 -36.75 -35.61
C SER A 3 15.14 -35.79 -34.55
N PRO A 4 14.36 -36.27 -33.57
CA PRO A 4 13.70 -35.40 -32.59
C PRO A 4 14.66 -34.59 -31.73
N ASP A 5 15.84 -35.14 -31.41
CA ASP A 5 16.94 -34.44 -30.74
C ASP A 5 17.48 -33.28 -31.58
N THR A 6 17.67 -33.47 -32.89
CA THR A 6 18.13 -32.41 -33.79
C THR A 6 17.07 -31.30 -33.89
N ARG A 7 15.78 -31.66 -33.92
CA ARG A 7 14.69 -30.67 -33.90
C ARG A 7 14.68 -29.85 -32.62
N ALA A 8 14.84 -30.49 -31.46
CA ALA A 8 14.92 -29.80 -30.17
C ALA A 8 16.15 -28.87 -30.10
N ALA A 9 17.31 -29.37 -30.50
CA ALA A 9 18.56 -28.60 -30.47
C ALA A 9 18.52 -27.39 -31.40
N THR A 10 17.99 -27.53 -32.62
CA THR A 10 17.80 -26.41 -33.55
C THR A 10 16.84 -25.36 -32.96
N TRP A 11 15.70 -25.79 -32.41
CA TRP A 11 14.74 -24.87 -31.82
C TRP A 11 15.30 -24.11 -30.62
N LEU A 12 16.07 -24.78 -29.75
CA LEU A 12 16.76 -24.15 -28.63
C LEU A 12 17.81 -23.13 -29.10
N LYS A 13 18.59 -23.49 -30.11
CA LYS A 13 19.59 -22.59 -30.71
C LYS A 13 18.94 -21.34 -31.29
N GLU A 14 17.80 -21.47 -31.97
CA GLU A 14 17.06 -20.34 -32.54
C GLU A 14 16.41 -19.48 -31.44
N THR A 15 15.72 -20.11 -30.48
CA THR A 15 15.00 -19.42 -29.39
C THR A 15 15.94 -18.66 -28.46
N TYR A 16 17.05 -19.28 -28.08
CA TYR A 16 18.02 -18.73 -27.12
C TYR A 16 19.29 -18.17 -27.77
N ARG A 17 19.31 -18.03 -29.09
CA ARG A 17 20.48 -17.55 -29.86
C ARG A 17 21.77 -18.33 -29.54
N GLY A 18 21.62 -19.65 -29.32
CA GLY A 18 22.72 -20.56 -29.02
C GLY A 18 23.19 -20.58 -27.56
N LEU A 19 22.47 -19.98 -26.62
CA LEU A 19 22.85 -19.97 -25.19
C LEU A 19 22.29 -21.15 -24.38
N VAL A 20 21.47 -22.00 -24.99
CA VAL A 20 20.82 -23.16 -24.36
C VAL A 20 21.02 -24.38 -25.24
N GLU A 21 21.28 -25.52 -24.58
CA GLU A 21 21.52 -26.82 -25.21
C GLU A 21 20.67 -27.91 -24.53
N LEU A 22 20.60 -29.08 -25.17
CA LEU A 22 20.06 -30.28 -24.53
C LEU A 22 20.96 -30.71 -23.38
N SER A 23 20.36 -31.06 -22.24
CA SER A 23 21.13 -31.51 -21.07
C SER A 23 21.57 -32.97 -21.20
N VAL A 24 20.75 -33.78 -21.86
CA VAL A 24 21.00 -35.18 -22.24
C VAL A 24 20.55 -35.41 -23.69
N PRO A 25 21.18 -36.34 -24.42
CA PRO A 25 20.89 -36.56 -25.85
C PRO A 25 19.60 -37.35 -26.11
N GLN A 26 19.01 -37.99 -25.09
CA GLN A 26 17.81 -38.82 -25.20
C GLN A 26 16.59 -38.12 -24.57
N PRO A 27 15.36 -38.43 -25.00
CA PRO A 27 14.17 -37.88 -24.37
C PRO A 27 14.08 -38.35 -22.91
N VAL A 28 13.75 -37.42 -22.01
CA VAL A 28 13.52 -37.70 -20.58
C VAL A 28 12.13 -38.28 -20.32
N HIS A 29 11.21 -38.06 -21.26
CA HIS A 29 9.86 -38.63 -21.24
C HIS A 29 9.33 -38.72 -22.68
N GLU A 30 8.48 -39.72 -22.94
CA GLU A 30 7.90 -39.96 -24.27
C GLU A 30 6.46 -40.46 -24.14
N THR A 31 5.56 -39.91 -24.95
CA THR A 31 4.18 -40.39 -25.12
C THR A 31 3.95 -40.81 -26.57
N SER A 32 2.74 -41.28 -26.89
CA SER A 32 2.34 -41.54 -28.28
C SER A 32 2.32 -40.27 -29.16
N ALA A 33 2.23 -39.08 -28.56
CA ALA A 33 2.06 -37.81 -29.27
C ALA A 33 3.32 -36.93 -29.31
N ALA A 34 4.22 -37.04 -28.33
CA ALA A 34 5.39 -36.16 -28.25
C ALA A 34 6.58 -36.80 -27.52
N TRP A 35 7.76 -36.22 -27.73
CA TRP A 35 8.96 -36.43 -26.92
C TRP A 35 9.21 -35.19 -26.06
N MET A 36 9.70 -35.38 -24.83
CA MET A 36 10.18 -34.29 -23.99
C MET A 36 11.67 -34.47 -23.75
N PHE A 37 12.43 -33.40 -23.98
CA PHE A 37 13.86 -33.34 -23.72
C PHE A 37 14.14 -32.31 -22.63
N SER A 38 15.10 -32.58 -21.74
CA SER A 38 15.60 -31.59 -20.80
C SER A 38 16.67 -30.71 -21.46
N CYS A 39 16.69 -29.43 -21.10
CA CYS A 39 17.62 -28.44 -21.61
C CYS A 39 18.26 -27.63 -20.47
N ARG A 40 19.43 -27.05 -20.75
CA ARG A 40 20.19 -26.26 -19.78
C ARG A 40 20.87 -25.08 -20.48
N THR A 41 21.14 -24.03 -19.72
CA THR A 41 22.02 -22.95 -20.20
C THR A 41 23.43 -23.49 -20.40
N MET A 42 24.11 -23.01 -21.44
CA MET A 42 25.55 -23.20 -21.57
C MET A 42 26.27 -22.53 -20.40
N THR A 43 27.36 -23.14 -19.91
CA THR A 43 28.21 -22.55 -18.87
C THR A 43 28.78 -21.21 -19.35
N GLN A 44 28.55 -20.14 -18.58
CA GLN A 44 29.04 -18.79 -18.87
C GLN A 44 30.10 -18.39 -17.83
N PRO A 45 31.28 -17.90 -18.24
CA PRO A 45 32.31 -17.40 -17.31
C PRO A 45 31.76 -16.29 -16.41
N GLY A 46 32.04 -16.38 -15.11
CA GLY A 46 31.62 -15.36 -14.12
C GLY A 46 30.15 -15.43 -13.69
N TYR A 47 29.38 -16.40 -14.18
CA TYR A 47 27.99 -16.61 -13.77
C TYR A 47 27.79 -17.94 -13.04
N PRO A 48 26.92 -18.00 -12.01
CA PRO A 48 26.62 -19.23 -11.32
C PRO A 48 25.86 -20.20 -12.24
N ALA A 49 26.13 -21.50 -12.10
CA ALA A 49 25.41 -22.58 -12.77
C ALA A 49 23.99 -22.71 -12.19
N THR A 50 23.11 -21.77 -12.55
CA THR A 50 21.71 -21.73 -12.10
C THR A 50 20.85 -22.50 -13.10
N PRO A 51 20.08 -23.51 -12.66
CA PRO A 51 19.14 -24.20 -13.53
C PRO A 51 18.12 -23.26 -14.16
N MET A 52 17.70 -23.56 -15.40
CA MET A 52 16.59 -22.86 -16.05
C MET A 52 15.27 -23.19 -15.34
N LEU A 53 14.32 -22.25 -15.40
CA LEU A 53 12.95 -22.53 -14.97
C LEU A 53 12.21 -23.30 -16.09
N ALA A 54 12.37 -22.85 -17.33
CA ALA A 54 11.91 -23.54 -18.54
C ALA A 54 12.95 -24.57 -19.02
N ALA A 55 13.28 -25.56 -18.18
CA ALA A 55 14.35 -26.54 -18.43
C ALA A 55 13.96 -27.75 -19.31
N SER A 56 12.85 -27.70 -20.06
CA SER A 56 12.43 -28.77 -20.98
C SER A 56 11.82 -28.25 -22.26
N VAL A 57 11.95 -29.03 -23.32
CA VAL A 57 11.32 -28.79 -24.63
C VAL A 57 10.48 -30.00 -25.02
N VAL A 58 9.24 -29.75 -25.40
CA VAL A 58 8.35 -30.73 -26.02
C VAL A 58 8.53 -30.68 -27.53
N VAL A 59 8.75 -31.85 -28.13
CA VAL A 59 8.87 -32.05 -29.58
C VAL A 59 7.70 -32.93 -30.05
N PRO A 60 6.70 -32.33 -30.72
CA PRO A 60 5.56 -33.09 -31.24
C PRO A 60 5.94 -34.08 -32.35
N LYS A 61 5.31 -35.26 -32.34
CA LYS A 61 5.49 -36.33 -33.35
C LYS A 61 4.79 -36.03 -34.67
N ASP A 62 3.80 -35.15 -34.66
CA ASP A 62 3.05 -34.71 -35.84
C ASP A 62 3.82 -33.72 -36.74
N GLY A 63 5.03 -33.33 -36.33
CA GLY A 63 5.89 -32.41 -37.07
C GLY A 63 5.69 -30.93 -36.74
N SER A 64 4.74 -30.58 -35.85
CA SER A 64 4.54 -29.20 -35.38
C SER A 64 5.75 -28.66 -34.59
N SER A 65 5.83 -27.33 -34.46
CA SER A 65 6.98 -26.66 -33.84
C SER A 65 7.18 -27.08 -32.39
N PRO A 66 8.44 -27.30 -31.94
CA PRO A 66 8.73 -27.50 -30.52
C PRO A 66 8.34 -26.29 -29.66
N PHE A 67 8.11 -26.53 -28.38
CA PHE A 67 7.73 -25.49 -27.40
C PHE A 67 8.14 -25.88 -25.97
N HIS A 68 8.19 -24.89 -25.07
CA HIS A 68 8.32 -25.16 -23.64
C HIS A 68 6.98 -25.59 -23.03
N PRO A 69 6.92 -26.69 -22.26
CA PRO A 69 5.70 -27.11 -21.57
C PRO A 69 5.32 -26.11 -20.47
N SER A 70 4.05 -26.13 -20.05
CA SER A 70 3.58 -25.35 -18.91
C SER A 70 4.37 -25.66 -17.63
N ALA A 71 4.68 -24.62 -16.83
CA ALA A 71 5.36 -24.78 -15.55
C ALA A 71 4.48 -25.50 -14.49
N SER A 72 3.16 -25.29 -14.54
CA SER A 72 2.19 -25.80 -13.58
C SER A 72 1.88 -27.29 -13.76
N ASP A 73 1.70 -27.74 -15.01
CA ASP A 73 1.47 -29.15 -15.35
C ASP A 73 2.19 -29.49 -16.66
N PRO A 74 3.50 -29.80 -16.59
CA PRO A 74 4.31 -30.00 -17.79
C PRO A 74 3.98 -31.27 -18.56
N LEU A 75 3.47 -32.30 -17.89
CA LEU A 75 3.16 -33.59 -18.53
C LEU A 75 1.85 -33.53 -19.31
N ALA A 76 0.88 -32.73 -18.87
CA ALA A 76 -0.36 -32.50 -19.63
C ALA A 76 -0.14 -31.93 -21.04
N ASP A 77 1.02 -31.33 -21.30
CA ASP A 77 1.38 -30.81 -22.62
C ASP A 77 1.92 -31.88 -23.60
N LEU A 78 2.25 -33.08 -23.11
CA LEU A 78 2.59 -34.22 -23.97
C LEU A 78 1.38 -35.01 -24.45
N GLU A 79 0.21 -34.79 -23.85
CA GLU A 79 -1.02 -35.46 -24.25
C GLU A 79 -1.55 -34.91 -25.59
N PRO A 80 -2.20 -35.75 -26.42
CA PRO A 80 -2.85 -35.33 -27.65
C PRO A 80 -3.77 -34.14 -27.41
N ALA A 81 -3.69 -33.14 -28.29
CA ALA A 81 -4.56 -31.98 -28.28
C ALA A 81 -5.19 -31.79 -29.66
N ASP A 82 -6.40 -31.24 -29.70
CA ASP A 82 -6.98 -30.79 -30.95
C ASP A 82 -6.11 -29.68 -31.59
N PRO A 83 -6.21 -29.46 -32.92
CA PRO A 83 -5.36 -28.50 -33.62
C PRO A 83 -5.41 -27.08 -33.06
N HIS A 84 -6.55 -26.65 -32.53
CA HIS A 84 -6.71 -25.29 -31.98
C HIS A 84 -5.94 -25.15 -30.67
N LYS A 85 -6.08 -26.12 -29.76
CA LYS A 85 -5.32 -26.18 -28.51
C LYS A 85 -3.82 -26.32 -28.77
N ALA A 86 -3.42 -27.14 -29.73
CA ALA A 86 -2.01 -27.29 -30.13
C ALA A 86 -1.41 -25.97 -30.65
N ALA A 87 -2.13 -25.24 -31.52
CA ALA A 87 -1.69 -23.93 -32.00
C ALA A 87 -1.60 -22.89 -30.86
N SER A 88 -2.56 -22.90 -29.94
CA SER A 88 -2.57 -22.02 -28.76
C SER A 88 -1.38 -22.26 -27.83
N ARG A 89 -0.92 -23.51 -27.66
CA ARG A 89 0.26 -23.85 -26.83
C ARG A 89 1.51 -23.09 -27.28
N VAL A 90 1.71 -22.97 -28.59
CA VAL A 90 2.84 -22.27 -29.21
C VAL A 90 2.62 -20.76 -29.22
N ALA A 91 1.46 -20.29 -29.72
CA ALA A 91 1.17 -18.86 -29.85
C ALA A 91 1.17 -18.13 -28.50
N ASN A 92 0.71 -18.79 -27.43
CA ASN A 92 0.64 -18.22 -26.08
C ASN A 92 1.82 -18.62 -25.19
N GLN A 93 2.88 -19.23 -25.73
CA GLN A 93 3.99 -19.77 -24.94
C GLN A 93 4.57 -18.73 -23.97
N ALA A 94 4.81 -17.50 -24.45
CA ALA A 94 5.39 -16.42 -23.64
C ALA A 94 4.55 -16.05 -22.40
N ARG A 95 3.24 -16.31 -22.41
CA ARG A 95 2.38 -16.15 -21.24
C ARG A 95 2.36 -17.41 -20.38
N ARG A 96 2.28 -18.59 -21.02
CA ARG A 96 2.12 -19.90 -20.36
C ARG A 96 3.31 -20.33 -19.50
N ILE A 97 4.51 -19.82 -19.80
CA ILE A 97 5.74 -20.19 -19.08
C ILE A 97 6.27 -19.06 -18.19
N ASN A 98 5.56 -17.92 -18.11
CA ASN A 98 6.02 -16.75 -17.36
C ASN A 98 5.74 -16.83 -15.85
N ALA A 99 6.17 -17.92 -15.22
CA ALA A 99 5.99 -18.10 -13.79
C ALA A 99 6.69 -16.99 -12.97
N ARG A 100 7.80 -16.43 -13.45
CA ARG A 100 8.50 -15.30 -12.80
C ARG A 100 7.65 -14.04 -12.76
N GLY A 101 7.18 -13.56 -13.92
CA GLY A 101 6.35 -12.37 -14.00
C GLY A 101 5.06 -12.53 -13.21
N CYS A 102 4.41 -13.70 -13.33
CA CYS A 102 3.18 -13.97 -12.60
C CYS A 102 3.38 -14.01 -11.08
N LEU A 103 4.49 -14.58 -10.59
CA LEU A 103 4.82 -14.57 -9.16
C LEU A 103 4.94 -13.15 -8.61
N VAL A 104 5.64 -12.26 -9.35
CA VAL A 104 5.78 -10.85 -8.96
C VAL A 104 4.42 -10.16 -8.94
N ALA A 105 3.58 -10.40 -9.94
CA ALA A 105 2.23 -9.82 -10.00
C ALA A 105 1.35 -10.29 -8.82
N VAL A 106 1.44 -11.57 -8.42
CA VAL A 106 0.74 -12.08 -7.23
C VAL A 106 1.22 -11.38 -5.96
N ASN A 107 2.54 -11.21 -5.79
CA ASN A 107 3.09 -10.48 -4.64
C ASN A 107 2.54 -9.05 -4.55
N SER A 108 2.58 -8.31 -5.66
CA SER A 108 2.05 -6.94 -5.69
C SER A 108 0.53 -6.89 -5.44
N ALA A 109 -0.23 -7.85 -5.95
CA ALA A 109 -1.68 -7.92 -5.72
C ALA A 109 -2.04 -8.16 -4.24
N ILE A 110 -1.23 -8.93 -3.51
CA ILE A 110 -1.38 -9.13 -2.06
C ILE A 110 -1.16 -7.83 -1.29
N ASP A 111 -0.27 -6.96 -1.78
CA ASP A 111 -0.07 -5.59 -1.28
C ASP A 111 -1.09 -4.57 -1.83
N HIS A 112 -2.19 -5.04 -2.44
CA HIS A 112 -3.21 -4.20 -3.06
C HIS A 112 -2.68 -3.26 -4.17
N ALA A 113 -1.53 -3.59 -4.76
CA ALA A 113 -0.91 -2.87 -5.86
C ALA A 113 -1.12 -3.64 -7.18
N PRO A 114 -2.08 -3.27 -8.04
CA PRO A 114 -2.35 -4.00 -9.27
C PRO A 114 -1.13 -3.99 -10.20
N SER A 115 -0.74 -5.18 -10.68
CA SER A 115 0.43 -5.38 -11.55
C SER A 115 0.13 -6.39 -12.65
N VAL A 116 0.75 -6.23 -13.82
CA VAL A 116 0.57 -7.12 -14.98
C VAL A 116 1.93 -7.71 -15.38
N PRO A 117 2.04 -9.04 -15.55
CA PRO A 117 3.29 -9.67 -15.97
C PRO A 117 3.62 -9.31 -17.42
N LEU A 118 4.82 -8.80 -17.68
CA LEU A 118 5.34 -8.61 -19.04
C LEU A 118 5.61 -9.97 -19.71
N PRO A 119 5.45 -10.12 -21.03
CA PRO A 119 5.67 -11.40 -21.71
C PRO A 119 7.09 -11.96 -21.48
N TRP A 120 7.18 -13.27 -21.24
CA TRP A 120 8.47 -13.97 -21.07
C TRP A 120 9.38 -13.74 -22.28
N GLN A 121 10.67 -13.59 -21.99
CA GLN A 121 11.74 -13.51 -23.00
C GLN A 121 12.80 -14.58 -22.72
N PRO A 122 13.52 -15.07 -23.75
CA PRO A 122 14.63 -16.01 -23.57
C PRO A 122 15.70 -15.53 -22.58
N SER A 123 15.92 -14.21 -22.48
CA SER A 123 16.86 -13.60 -21.52
C SER A 123 16.48 -13.81 -20.05
N ASP A 124 15.21 -14.12 -19.76
CA ASP A 124 14.74 -14.37 -18.39
C ASP A 124 15.29 -15.69 -17.82
N GLU A 125 15.75 -16.59 -18.69
CA GLU A 125 16.43 -17.85 -18.32
C GLU A 125 17.94 -17.69 -18.15
N ALA A 126 18.50 -16.50 -18.36
CA ALA A 126 19.95 -16.30 -18.28
C ALA A 126 20.50 -16.68 -16.90
N PRO A 127 21.71 -17.27 -16.80
CA PRO A 127 22.32 -17.69 -15.54
C PRO A 127 22.24 -16.64 -14.42
N GLY A 128 21.93 -17.07 -13.19
CA GLY A 128 21.73 -16.17 -12.04
C GLY A 128 20.35 -15.50 -11.98
N TRP A 129 19.37 -15.93 -12.79
CA TRP A 129 18.02 -15.35 -12.79
C TRP A 129 17.34 -15.37 -11.42
N TRP A 130 17.57 -16.42 -10.63
CA TRP A 130 16.98 -16.56 -9.29
C TRP A 130 17.43 -15.43 -8.37
N ALA A 131 18.74 -15.19 -8.31
CA ALA A 131 19.31 -14.09 -7.53
C ALA A 131 18.80 -12.72 -8.02
N ARG A 132 18.69 -12.52 -9.34
CA ARG A 132 18.13 -11.26 -9.90
C ARG A 132 16.67 -11.07 -9.51
N LEU A 133 15.86 -12.13 -9.55
CA LEU A 133 14.44 -12.09 -9.19
C LEU A 133 14.29 -11.74 -7.71
N THR A 134 15.01 -12.43 -6.84
CA THR A 134 14.87 -12.30 -5.38
C THR A 134 15.39 -10.97 -4.88
N GLN A 135 16.57 -10.53 -5.35
CA GLN A 135 17.13 -9.23 -4.96
C GLN A 135 16.25 -8.06 -5.40
N ARG A 136 15.61 -8.15 -6.57
CA ARG A 136 14.81 -7.06 -7.13
C ARG A 136 13.39 -6.99 -6.57
N TYR A 137 12.72 -8.13 -6.42
CA TYR A 137 11.28 -8.18 -6.13
C TYR A 137 10.94 -8.77 -4.76
N PHE A 138 11.90 -9.45 -4.11
CA PHE A 138 11.70 -10.10 -2.82
C PHE A 138 12.85 -9.78 -1.84
N PRO A 139 13.24 -8.50 -1.66
CA PRO A 139 14.44 -8.14 -0.89
C PRO A 139 14.32 -8.47 0.61
N SER A 140 13.10 -8.54 1.14
CA SER A 140 12.81 -8.89 2.54
C SER A 140 12.69 -10.40 2.78
N PHE A 141 12.79 -11.22 1.73
CA PHE A 141 12.63 -12.66 1.83
C PHE A 141 14.00 -13.31 2.07
N GLN A 142 14.03 -14.30 2.97
CA GLN A 142 15.23 -15.02 3.36
C GLN A 142 15.08 -16.50 3.02
N HIS A 143 16.18 -17.14 2.65
CA HIS A 143 16.19 -18.57 2.39
C HIS A 143 15.94 -19.36 3.67
N VAL A 144 15.02 -20.32 3.60
CA VAL A 144 14.71 -21.23 4.71
C VAL A 144 14.93 -22.66 4.23
N ALA A 145 15.72 -23.43 4.97
CA ALA A 145 16.00 -24.82 4.65
C ALA A 145 14.73 -25.66 4.79
N VAL A 146 14.37 -26.38 3.73
CA VAL A 146 13.20 -27.26 3.63
C VAL A 146 13.57 -28.52 2.86
N SER A 147 12.90 -29.63 3.15
CA SER A 147 13.09 -30.93 2.48
C SER A 147 11.89 -31.36 1.64
N ASP A 148 10.71 -30.89 2.00
CA ASP A 148 9.41 -31.36 1.49
C ASP A 148 8.31 -30.31 1.75
N TRP A 149 7.12 -30.55 1.22
CA TRP A 149 5.99 -29.63 1.40
C TRP A 149 5.57 -29.46 2.86
N ASP A 150 5.67 -30.48 3.70
CA ASP A 150 5.30 -30.38 5.13
C ASP A 150 6.26 -29.45 5.89
N SER A 151 7.55 -29.47 5.55
CA SER A 151 8.55 -28.53 6.08
C SER A 151 8.29 -27.09 5.59
N VAL A 152 7.86 -26.90 4.33
CA VAL A 152 7.44 -25.58 3.82
C VAL A 152 6.20 -25.08 4.56
N ILE A 153 5.18 -25.92 4.75
CA ILE A 153 3.94 -25.56 5.46
C ILE A 153 4.25 -25.15 6.90
N ARG A 154 5.07 -25.93 7.62
CA ARG A 154 5.50 -25.60 8.99
C ARG A 154 6.28 -24.28 9.02
N ALA A 155 7.21 -24.08 8.10
CA ALA A 155 8.00 -22.85 8.03
C ALA A 155 7.14 -21.62 7.68
N MET A 156 6.08 -21.77 6.89
CA MET A 156 5.09 -20.72 6.62
C MET A 156 4.17 -20.43 7.83
N ALA A 157 3.85 -21.45 8.62
CA ALA A 157 2.96 -21.32 9.77
C ALA A 157 3.66 -20.66 10.97
N GLU A 158 4.94 -20.97 11.19
CA GLU A 158 5.71 -20.60 12.39
C GLU A 158 5.67 -19.10 12.74
N PRO A 159 5.90 -18.13 11.83
CA PRO A 159 5.92 -16.71 12.21
C PRO A 159 4.52 -16.11 12.37
N GLY A 160 3.46 -16.86 12.04
CA GLY A 160 2.08 -16.44 12.21
C GLY A 160 1.43 -15.81 10.97
N PRO A 161 0.21 -15.27 11.13
CA PRO A 161 -0.57 -14.69 10.04
C PRO A 161 0.19 -13.61 9.26
N ASP A 162 -0.06 -13.54 7.96
CA ASP A 162 0.60 -12.69 6.97
C ASP A 162 2.08 -13.02 6.70
N THR A 163 2.57 -14.17 7.16
CA THR A 163 3.83 -14.72 6.64
C THR A 163 3.71 -14.94 5.14
N ARG A 164 4.74 -14.53 4.38
CA ARG A 164 4.77 -14.63 2.92
C ARG A 164 5.92 -15.49 2.47
N GLY A 165 5.77 -16.15 1.34
CA GLY A 165 6.78 -17.07 0.84
C GLY A 165 6.80 -17.22 -0.67
N VAL A 166 7.95 -17.62 -1.18
CA VAL A 166 8.16 -18.02 -2.57
C VAL A 166 8.79 -19.40 -2.56
N VAL A 167 8.20 -20.33 -3.31
CA VAL A 167 8.72 -21.69 -3.48
C VAL A 167 9.11 -21.88 -4.93
N TRP A 168 10.38 -22.17 -5.17
CA TRP A 168 10.85 -22.67 -6.45
C TRP A 168 10.87 -24.20 -6.41
N VAL A 169 9.94 -24.78 -7.16
CA VAL A 169 9.82 -26.23 -7.35
C VAL A 169 10.73 -26.64 -8.49
N ARG A 170 11.67 -27.57 -8.24
CA ARG A 170 12.56 -28.15 -9.24
C ARG A 170 12.18 -29.61 -9.45
N ARG A 171 11.95 -30.00 -10.71
CA ARG A 171 11.50 -31.35 -11.07
C ARG A 171 12.54 -32.12 -11.84
N GLU A 172 12.57 -33.42 -11.60
CA GLU A 172 13.40 -34.39 -12.30
C GLU A 172 12.53 -35.40 -13.06
N LEU A 173 12.89 -35.63 -14.32
CA LEU A 173 12.27 -36.62 -15.21
C LEU A 173 13.40 -37.41 -15.89
N GLY A 174 13.28 -38.73 -15.93
CA GLY A 174 14.28 -39.58 -16.58
C GLY A 174 15.71 -39.41 -16.04
N GLY A 175 15.88 -39.03 -14.76
CA GLY A 175 17.19 -38.78 -14.13
C GLY A 175 17.84 -37.43 -14.47
N ALA A 176 17.13 -36.52 -15.14
CA ALA A 176 17.61 -35.18 -15.46
C ALA A 176 16.65 -34.09 -14.97
N GLU A 177 17.20 -32.95 -14.53
CA GLU A 177 16.41 -31.78 -14.21
C GLU A 177 15.68 -31.30 -15.47
N ALA A 178 14.36 -31.22 -15.37
CA ALA A 178 13.50 -31.11 -16.54
C ALA A 178 12.58 -29.89 -16.48
N THR A 179 11.90 -29.61 -15.37
CA THR A 179 11.00 -28.44 -15.33
C THR A 179 11.02 -27.79 -13.96
N GLY A 180 10.72 -26.51 -13.90
CA GLY A 180 10.47 -25.83 -12.64
C GLY A 180 9.18 -25.03 -12.63
N ASN A 181 8.68 -24.74 -11.44
CA ASN A 181 7.59 -23.80 -11.21
C ASN A 181 7.93 -22.85 -10.06
N LEU A 182 7.26 -21.70 -10.03
CA LEU A 182 7.34 -20.75 -8.93
C LEU A 182 5.94 -20.61 -8.33
N LEU A 183 5.84 -20.90 -7.04
CA LEU A 183 4.60 -20.78 -6.29
C LEU A 183 4.73 -19.68 -5.25
N TYR A 184 3.65 -18.91 -5.08
CA TYR A 184 3.53 -17.97 -3.98
C TYR A 184 2.90 -18.67 -2.78
N ALA A 185 3.45 -18.48 -1.59
CA ALA A 185 2.87 -18.99 -0.35
C ALA A 185 2.42 -17.80 0.52
N HIS A 186 1.23 -17.90 1.11
CA HIS A 186 0.70 -16.89 2.03
C HIS A 186 0.06 -17.55 3.24
N ASN A 187 0.39 -17.08 4.44
CA ASN A 187 -0.30 -17.46 5.66
C ASN A 187 -1.51 -16.53 5.86
N ASN A 188 -2.61 -16.85 5.20
CA ASN A 188 -3.84 -16.08 5.28
C ASN A 188 -4.60 -16.42 6.56
N LYS A 189 -4.52 -15.54 7.57
CA LYS A 189 -5.25 -15.68 8.85
C LYS A 189 -5.01 -17.02 9.56
N GLY A 190 -3.78 -17.53 9.50
CA GLY A 190 -3.39 -18.81 10.11
C GLY A 190 -3.51 -20.02 9.18
N GLN A 191 -4.02 -19.84 7.95
CA GLN A 191 -4.07 -20.90 6.94
C GLN A 191 -3.00 -20.67 5.87
N VAL A 192 -2.12 -21.64 5.69
CA VAL A 192 -1.11 -21.61 4.64
C VAL A 192 -1.76 -21.98 3.31
N VAL A 193 -1.75 -21.04 2.36
CA VAL A 193 -2.21 -21.24 0.99
C VAL A 193 -1.05 -21.12 0.02
N PHE A 194 -1.07 -21.92 -1.04
CA PHE A 194 -0.14 -21.82 -2.16
C PHE A 194 -0.91 -21.40 -3.41
N LEU A 195 -0.38 -20.39 -4.10
CA LEU A 195 -0.97 -19.80 -5.29
C LEU A 195 -0.03 -20.03 -6.47
N ASP A 196 -0.59 -20.51 -7.57
CA ASP A 196 0.09 -20.58 -8.84
C ASP A 196 -0.32 -19.36 -9.68
N GLY A 197 0.63 -18.44 -9.85
CA GLY A 197 0.40 -17.20 -10.60
C GLY A 197 0.14 -17.43 -12.09
N VAL A 198 0.64 -18.53 -12.67
CA VAL A 198 0.42 -18.85 -14.10
C VAL A 198 -1.03 -19.22 -14.35
N THR A 199 -1.63 -19.99 -13.44
CA THR A 199 -3.03 -20.42 -13.55
C THR A 199 -4.02 -19.49 -12.83
N SER A 200 -3.52 -18.55 -12.02
CA SER A 200 -4.35 -17.69 -11.15
C SER A 200 -5.25 -18.50 -10.21
N SER A 201 -4.74 -19.61 -9.67
CA SER A 201 -5.51 -20.54 -8.84
C SER A 201 -4.68 -21.10 -7.69
N LEU A 202 -5.29 -21.93 -6.83
CA LEU A 202 -4.56 -22.68 -5.82
C LEU A 202 -3.56 -23.62 -6.51
N ALA A 203 -2.34 -23.60 -6.02
CA ALA A 203 -1.27 -24.41 -6.59
C ALA A 203 -1.49 -25.89 -6.30
N ARG A 204 -1.18 -26.71 -7.30
CA ARG A 204 -1.00 -28.14 -7.11
C ARG A 204 0.37 -28.39 -6.49
N LEU A 205 0.41 -29.03 -5.32
CA LEU A 205 1.65 -29.40 -4.67
C LEU A 205 2.09 -30.77 -5.19
N ASP A 206 3.09 -30.77 -6.07
CA ASP A 206 3.61 -32.02 -6.62
C ASP A 206 4.36 -32.79 -5.54
N THR A 207 3.96 -34.04 -5.31
CA THR A 207 4.69 -34.96 -4.42
C THR A 207 5.60 -35.89 -5.20
N ASN A 208 5.31 -36.06 -6.49
CA ASN A 208 6.03 -36.94 -7.40
C ASN A 208 6.87 -36.07 -8.34
N LEU A 209 8.04 -36.55 -8.76
CA LEU A 209 8.98 -35.84 -9.66
C LEU A 209 9.68 -34.62 -9.05
N VAL A 210 9.42 -34.25 -7.80
CA VAL A 210 10.13 -33.15 -7.14
C VAL A 210 11.54 -33.60 -6.79
N ARG A 211 12.52 -32.89 -7.36
CA ARG A 211 13.94 -33.04 -7.05
C ARG A 211 14.33 -32.21 -5.83
N GLU A 212 13.85 -30.97 -5.78
CA GLU A 212 14.23 -30.01 -4.75
C GLU A 212 13.17 -28.91 -4.63
N LEU A 213 12.96 -28.43 -3.40
CA LEU A 213 12.19 -27.24 -3.10
C LEU A 213 13.15 -26.19 -2.55
N ILE A 214 13.25 -25.05 -3.24
CA ILE A 214 13.98 -23.89 -2.73
C ILE A 214 12.94 -22.92 -2.18
N PHE A 215 13.00 -22.65 -0.88
CA PHE A 215 12.00 -21.85 -0.18
C PHE A 215 12.60 -20.56 0.36
N MET A 216 11.89 -19.47 0.11
CA MET A 216 12.17 -18.16 0.67
C MET A 216 10.96 -17.65 1.44
N ARG A 217 11.19 -17.07 2.62
CA ARG A 217 10.15 -16.59 3.53
C ARG A 217 10.41 -15.15 3.94
N SER A 218 9.35 -14.35 4.06
CA SER A 218 9.37 -13.05 4.73
C SER A 218 8.44 -13.08 5.93
N SER A 219 8.89 -12.51 7.05
CA SER A 219 8.10 -12.44 8.28
C SER A 219 7.04 -11.34 8.18
N PRO A 220 5.94 -11.43 8.95
CA PRO A 220 4.92 -10.38 8.99
C PRO A 220 5.50 -9.00 9.32
N GLU A 221 6.49 -8.95 10.22
CA GLU A 221 7.17 -7.71 10.61
C GLU A 221 7.86 -6.99 9.45
N ALA A 222 8.35 -7.74 8.45
CA ALA A 222 9.01 -7.17 7.29
C ALA A 222 8.04 -6.45 6.33
N HIS A 223 6.72 -6.65 6.53
CA HIS A 223 5.65 -6.01 5.77
C HIS A 223 4.96 -4.90 6.54
N LEU A 224 5.26 -4.73 7.83
CA LEU A 224 4.78 -3.57 8.56
C LEU A 224 5.41 -2.30 7.98
N PRO A 225 4.63 -1.22 7.80
CA PRO A 225 5.22 0.07 7.44
C PRO A 225 6.29 0.41 8.48
N PRO A 226 7.42 1.00 8.07
CA PRO A 226 8.45 1.42 9.00
C PRO A 226 7.80 2.34 10.04
N ARG A 227 8.11 2.09 11.31
CA ARG A 227 7.58 2.89 12.41
C ARG A 227 7.88 4.36 12.14
N GLN A 228 6.84 5.19 12.18
CA GLN A 228 7.02 6.62 11.98
C GLN A 228 7.81 7.18 13.17
N PRO A 229 8.68 8.19 12.96
CA PRO A 229 9.49 8.76 14.04
C PRO A 229 8.67 9.23 15.26
N TRP A 230 7.40 9.60 15.05
CA TRP A 230 6.46 10.04 16.07
C TRP A 230 5.74 8.91 16.82
N GLU A 231 5.85 7.62 16.41
CA GLU A 231 5.24 6.45 17.08
C GLU A 231 5.99 6.03 18.35
N ARG A 232 6.45 7.01 19.12
CA ARG A 232 7.12 6.82 20.41
C ARG A 232 6.18 7.20 21.54
N GLU A 233 6.28 6.53 22.67
CA GLU A 233 5.54 6.94 23.87
C GLU A 233 5.97 8.35 24.32
N ALA A 234 5.00 9.13 24.81
CA ALA A 234 5.14 10.52 25.21
C ALA A 234 4.67 10.75 26.66
N ARG A 235 5.35 10.10 27.61
CA ARG A 235 4.96 10.09 29.02
C ARG A 235 5.25 11.40 29.75
N ASP A 236 6.19 12.20 29.25
CA ASP A 236 6.62 13.47 29.84
C ASP A 236 6.51 14.62 28.82
N PHE A 237 6.61 15.85 29.30
CA PHE A 237 6.43 17.05 28.47
C PHE A 237 7.41 17.11 27.29
N ALA A 238 8.69 16.76 27.51
CA ALA A 238 9.72 16.84 26.49
C ALA A 238 9.49 15.82 25.36
N SER A 239 9.12 14.59 25.71
CA SER A 239 8.76 13.53 24.75
C SER A 239 7.47 13.86 24.00
N ALA A 240 6.49 14.48 24.66
CA ALA A 240 5.26 14.94 24.02
C ALA A 240 5.49 16.06 23.01
N VAL A 241 6.31 17.06 23.34
CA VAL A 241 6.70 18.13 22.41
C VAL A 241 7.47 17.56 21.21
N ALA A 242 8.38 16.62 21.43
CA ALA A 242 9.13 15.98 20.35
C ALA A 242 8.21 15.17 19.42
N LYS A 243 7.32 14.37 20.00
CA LYS A 243 6.30 13.60 19.26
C LYS A 243 5.39 14.50 18.44
N ALA A 244 4.89 15.57 19.04
CA ALA A 244 4.04 16.55 18.38
C ALA A 244 4.72 17.19 17.17
N ARG A 245 5.97 17.65 17.33
CA ARG A 245 6.72 18.27 16.23
C ARG A 245 7.00 17.31 15.08
N LEU A 246 7.38 16.07 15.38
CA LEU A 246 7.59 15.05 14.36
C LEU A 246 6.31 14.73 13.59
N TRP A 247 5.18 14.65 14.29
CA TRP A 247 3.88 14.42 13.65
C TRP A 247 3.43 15.64 12.82
N LEU A 248 3.62 16.87 13.31
CA LEU A 248 3.28 18.09 12.57
C LEU A 248 4.14 18.26 11.31
N ASP A 249 5.42 17.90 11.38
CA ASP A 249 6.33 17.94 10.23
C ASP A 249 5.87 16.95 9.14
N ASP A 250 5.50 15.74 9.53
CA ASP A 250 4.94 14.70 8.66
C ASP A 250 3.59 15.11 8.05
N ALA A 251 2.64 15.55 8.88
CA ALA A 251 1.27 15.87 8.48
C ALA A 251 1.15 17.16 7.64
N TYR A 252 2.01 18.16 7.90
CA TYR A 252 1.92 19.49 7.28
C TYR A 252 3.19 19.88 6.51
N HIS A 253 4.10 18.95 6.24
CA HIS A 253 5.35 19.18 5.52
C HIS A 253 6.15 20.37 6.08
N GLY A 254 6.27 20.42 7.40
CA GLY A 254 7.03 21.43 8.14
C GLY A 254 6.41 22.84 8.19
N GLN A 255 5.15 23.02 7.78
CA GLN A 255 4.49 24.32 7.76
C GLN A 255 3.90 24.77 9.11
N VAL A 256 3.69 23.83 10.03
CA VAL A 256 3.02 24.04 11.33
C VAL A 256 4.00 23.77 12.48
N ASP A 257 3.89 24.52 13.58
CA ASP A 257 4.65 24.30 14.81
C ASP A 257 3.75 24.54 16.05
N LEU A 258 4.25 24.16 17.22
CA LEU A 258 3.57 24.37 18.50
C LEU A 258 3.58 25.84 18.92
N ALA A 259 2.45 26.32 19.42
CA ALA A 259 2.27 27.67 19.93
C ALA A 259 2.46 27.69 21.45
N ALA A 260 3.67 28.03 21.91
CA ALA A 260 4.01 28.15 23.34
C ALA A 260 3.55 26.94 24.20
N PRO A 261 4.07 25.72 23.92
CA PRO A 261 3.72 24.54 24.71
C PRO A 261 4.26 24.65 26.14
N THR A 262 3.49 24.17 27.12
CA THR A 262 3.87 24.17 28.54
C THR A 262 3.51 22.85 29.21
N ASP A 263 4.05 22.59 30.40
CA ASP A 263 3.72 21.42 31.21
C ASP A 263 2.26 21.43 31.72
N LEU A 264 1.62 22.60 31.76
CA LEU A 264 0.19 22.75 32.07
C LEU A 264 -0.75 22.18 31.00
N ASP A 265 -0.20 21.77 29.84
CA ASP A 265 -0.96 21.16 28.75
C ASP A 265 -1.21 19.65 28.98
N GLU A 266 -0.75 19.10 30.10
CA GLU A 266 -0.95 17.71 30.47
C GLU A 266 -2.42 17.41 30.82
N THR A 267 -2.92 16.29 30.30
CA THR A 267 -4.21 15.69 30.66
C THR A 267 -4.00 14.29 31.24
N ARG A 268 -5.09 13.63 31.67
CA ARG A 268 -4.97 12.28 32.23
C ARG A 268 -4.40 11.30 31.21
N ARG A 269 -4.84 11.37 29.96
CA ARG A 269 -4.52 10.42 28.88
C ARG A 269 -3.46 10.92 27.88
N GLY A 270 -3.17 12.21 27.87
CA GLY A 270 -2.28 12.81 26.87
C GLY A 270 -1.82 14.22 27.20
N TRP A 271 -1.54 14.98 26.15
CA TRP A 271 -1.20 16.39 26.16
C TRP A 271 -2.05 17.13 25.15
N VAL A 272 -2.43 18.38 25.41
CA VAL A 272 -3.24 19.20 24.51
C VAL A 272 -2.50 20.48 24.20
N PHE A 273 -1.86 20.51 23.04
CA PHE A 273 -1.07 21.66 22.61
C PHE A 273 -1.86 22.52 21.61
N SER A 274 -1.73 23.83 21.75
CA SER A 274 -2.04 24.76 20.66
C SER A 274 -0.94 24.68 19.60
N CYS A 275 -1.30 24.70 18.32
CA CYS A 275 -0.38 24.71 17.18
C CYS A 275 -0.87 25.67 16.10
N ASN A 276 0.04 26.20 15.28
CA ASN A 276 -0.36 27.09 14.20
C ASN A 276 0.68 27.11 13.08
N THR A 277 0.34 27.70 11.93
CA THR A 277 1.32 27.83 10.85
C THR A 277 2.49 28.71 11.31
N LYS A 278 3.69 28.40 10.84
CA LYS A 278 4.89 29.19 11.18
C LYS A 278 4.76 30.65 10.74
N ARG A 279 4.04 30.92 9.65
CA ARG A 279 3.75 32.28 9.16
C ARG A 279 2.85 33.06 10.10
N PHE A 280 1.79 32.42 10.62
CA PHE A 280 0.95 33.06 11.63
C PHE A 280 1.72 33.32 12.93
N LEU A 281 2.54 32.36 13.37
CA LEU A 281 3.34 32.52 14.59
C LEU A 281 4.39 33.63 14.47
N SER A 282 4.88 33.95 13.26
CA SER A 282 5.82 35.05 13.04
C SER A 282 5.13 36.41 12.88
N ASP A 283 4.08 36.47 12.06
CA ASP A 283 3.55 37.74 11.57
C ASP A 283 2.17 38.10 12.16
N GLY A 284 1.46 37.13 12.73
CA GLY A 284 0.15 37.32 13.35
C GLY A 284 -1.01 37.59 12.37
N HIS A 285 -0.78 37.50 11.05
CA HIS A 285 -1.83 37.69 10.05
C HIS A 285 -2.84 36.56 10.09
N TRP A 286 -4.09 36.86 10.45
CA TRP A 286 -5.12 35.86 10.68
C TRP A 286 -5.41 34.97 9.47
N GLN A 287 -5.19 35.45 8.23
CA GLN A 287 -5.36 34.65 7.01
C GLN A 287 -4.35 33.50 6.91
N ASP A 288 -3.19 33.64 7.56
CA ASP A 288 -2.16 32.62 7.60
C ASP A 288 -2.40 31.60 8.73
N ALA A 289 -3.39 31.81 9.59
CA ALA A 289 -3.64 30.91 10.72
C ALA A 289 -4.19 29.56 10.27
N LEU A 290 -3.80 28.51 11.00
CA LEU A 290 -4.35 27.18 10.87
C LEU A 290 -5.82 27.16 11.31
N LEU A 291 -6.68 26.45 10.58
CA LEU A 291 -8.08 26.30 10.97
C LEU A 291 -8.20 25.46 12.24
N ASP A 292 -7.46 24.36 12.32
CA ASP A 292 -7.48 23.38 13.41
C ASP A 292 -6.21 23.52 14.25
N ALA A 293 -6.13 24.58 15.04
CA ALA A 293 -4.96 24.98 15.81
C ALA A 293 -4.75 24.20 17.13
N THR A 294 -5.33 23.00 17.28
CA THR A 294 -5.21 22.16 18.49
C THR A 294 -4.76 20.76 18.12
N LEU A 295 -3.73 20.28 18.81
CA LEU A 295 -3.19 18.94 18.68
C LEU A 295 -3.24 18.21 20.03
N VAL A 296 -3.91 17.07 20.05
CA VAL A 296 -3.88 16.13 21.16
C VAL A 296 -2.79 15.10 20.92
N VAL A 297 -1.95 14.86 21.93
CA VAL A 297 -0.82 13.93 21.88
C VAL A 297 -1.03 12.85 22.95
N PRO A 298 -1.42 11.62 22.56
CA PRO A 298 -1.53 10.50 23.49
C PRO A 298 -0.18 10.12 24.12
N LYS A 299 -0.22 9.68 25.40
CA LYS A 299 0.98 9.23 26.13
C LYS A 299 1.57 7.91 25.63
N ASP A 300 0.77 7.09 24.96
CA ASP A 300 1.19 5.82 24.35
C ASP A 300 1.81 6.03 22.95
N ASP A 301 1.94 4.97 22.15
CA ASP A 301 2.48 5.01 20.79
C ASP A 301 1.44 5.42 19.72
N THR A 302 0.20 5.74 20.11
CA THR A 302 -0.85 6.12 19.16
C THR A 302 -0.62 7.50 18.56
N ALA A 303 -1.16 7.71 17.35
CA ALA A 303 -0.96 8.93 16.60
C ALA A 303 -1.56 10.16 17.31
N PRO A 304 -0.85 11.31 17.32
CA PRO A 304 -1.47 12.60 17.61
C PRO A 304 -2.64 12.91 16.67
N PHE A 305 -3.60 13.71 17.12
CA PHE A 305 -4.82 14.01 16.36
C PHE A 305 -5.39 15.40 16.69
N GLY A 306 -6.19 15.95 15.76
CA GLY A 306 -6.90 17.22 15.96
C GLY A 306 -8.25 17.06 16.66
N LEU A 307 -8.85 18.17 17.09
CA LEU A 307 -10.20 18.19 17.68
C LEU A 307 -11.26 18.63 16.66
N PRO A 308 -12.51 18.12 16.75
CA PRO A 308 -13.60 18.57 15.88
C PRO A 308 -13.94 20.05 16.14
N ASN A 309 -14.21 20.78 15.06
CA ASN A 309 -14.42 22.24 15.11
C ASN A 309 -15.70 22.64 15.84
N SER A 310 -16.77 21.86 15.69
CA SER A 310 -18.09 22.18 16.24
C SER A 310 -18.12 22.11 17.77
N ASP A 311 -17.58 21.03 18.33
CA ASP A 311 -17.59 20.72 19.77
C ASP A 311 -16.27 20.09 20.24
N PRO A 312 -15.17 20.87 20.24
CA PRO A 312 -13.84 20.35 20.54
C PRO A 312 -13.69 19.92 22.00
N TRP A 313 -14.27 20.68 22.93
CA TRP A 313 -14.00 20.53 24.36
C TRP A 313 -14.78 19.39 24.99
N ALA A 314 -16.05 19.19 24.63
CA ALA A 314 -16.79 18.03 25.12
C ALA A 314 -16.24 16.74 24.51
N TRP A 315 -15.82 16.77 23.24
CA TRP A 315 -15.14 15.64 22.61
C TRP A 315 -13.84 15.29 23.37
N LEU A 316 -13.00 16.29 23.66
CA LEU A 316 -11.75 16.10 24.41
C LEU A 316 -12.00 15.53 25.81
N ALA A 317 -12.97 16.06 26.54
CA ALA A 317 -13.30 15.59 27.89
C ALA A 317 -13.71 14.11 27.91
N ARG A 318 -14.46 13.65 26.90
CA ARG A 318 -14.88 12.26 26.76
C ARG A 318 -13.73 11.32 26.42
N TRP A 319 -12.84 11.75 25.52
CA TRP A 319 -11.62 11.02 25.22
C TRP A 319 -10.72 10.89 26.46
N ASP A 320 -10.53 11.99 27.20
CA ASP A 320 -9.71 12.00 28.42
C ASP A 320 -10.37 11.19 29.56
N ALA A 321 -11.70 11.05 29.55
CA ALA A 321 -12.44 10.15 30.44
C ALA A 321 -12.29 8.66 30.07
N GLY A 322 -11.73 8.34 28.89
CA GLY A 322 -11.37 6.98 28.49
C GLY A 322 -12.25 6.38 27.39
N GLU A 323 -13.13 7.17 26.77
CA GLU A 323 -13.86 6.72 25.59
C GLU A 323 -12.91 6.52 24.40
N ASN A 324 -13.19 5.51 23.55
CA ASN A 324 -12.35 5.20 22.40
C ASN A 324 -12.87 5.91 21.14
N PRO A 325 -12.02 6.69 20.44
CA PRO A 325 -12.41 7.33 19.19
C PRO A 325 -12.82 6.32 18.12
N GLY A 326 -13.79 6.70 17.28
CA GLY A 326 -14.35 5.83 16.24
C GLY A 326 -15.37 4.80 16.74
N SER A 327 -15.72 4.84 18.03
CA SER A 327 -16.82 4.05 18.59
C SER A 327 -18.18 4.67 18.25
N ALA A 328 -19.27 3.93 18.47
CA ALA A 328 -20.63 4.44 18.25
C ALA A 328 -20.96 5.68 19.10
N SER A 329 -20.31 5.86 20.26
CA SER A 329 -20.52 7.01 21.13
C SER A 329 -19.57 8.17 20.81
N LEU A 330 -18.33 7.91 20.41
CA LEU A 330 -17.32 8.95 20.17
C LEU A 330 -16.82 8.90 18.72
N PRO A 331 -17.14 9.88 17.87
CA PRO A 331 -16.71 9.88 16.47
C PRO A 331 -15.17 9.91 16.38
N ALA A 332 -14.65 9.39 15.26
CA ALA A 332 -13.23 9.44 14.97
C ALA A 332 -12.74 10.91 14.89
N PRO A 333 -11.49 11.20 15.29
CA PRO A 333 -10.96 12.55 15.19
C PRO A 333 -10.85 12.98 13.72
N PRO A 334 -10.93 14.29 13.43
CA PRO A 334 -10.74 14.80 12.08
C PRO A 334 -9.34 14.49 11.56
N GLN A 335 -9.25 14.25 10.25
CA GLN A 335 -7.98 14.15 9.55
C GLN A 335 -7.35 15.55 9.40
N PRO A 336 -6.01 15.67 9.34
CA PRO A 336 -5.34 16.95 9.11
C PRO A 336 -5.85 17.66 7.85
N GLY A 337 -6.19 18.93 7.99
CA GLY A 337 -6.61 19.80 6.88
C GLY A 337 -5.42 20.41 6.12
N ARG A 338 -5.70 21.42 5.29
CA ARG A 338 -4.65 22.25 4.66
C ARG A 338 -4.11 23.25 5.67
N ALA A 339 -2.78 23.38 5.80
CA ALA A 339 -2.16 24.38 6.67
C ALA A 339 -2.60 25.81 6.30
N ALA A 340 -2.50 26.16 5.02
CA ALA A 340 -3.02 27.41 4.46
C ALA A 340 -4.45 27.19 3.93
N TRP A 341 -5.43 27.13 4.84
CA TRP A 341 -6.81 26.82 4.47
C TRP A 341 -7.54 27.98 3.76
N PHE A 342 -7.23 29.24 4.12
CA PHE A 342 -8.02 30.41 3.75
C PHE A 342 -8.12 30.63 2.23
N GLU A 343 -6.98 30.83 1.56
CA GLU A 343 -6.94 31.13 0.12
C GLU A 343 -7.54 29.99 -0.75
N PRO A 344 -7.19 28.70 -0.54
CA PRO A 344 -7.81 27.62 -1.30
C PRO A 344 -9.32 27.52 -1.08
N THR A 345 -9.79 27.64 0.17
CA THR A 345 -11.23 27.59 0.49
C THR A 345 -11.99 28.71 -0.21
N LEU A 346 -11.46 29.94 -0.20
CA LEU A 346 -12.14 31.07 -0.85
C LEU A 346 -12.04 31.02 -2.37
N SER A 347 -10.99 30.43 -2.95
CA SER A 347 -10.94 30.17 -4.39
C SER A 347 -12.09 29.27 -4.87
N GLU A 348 -12.55 28.36 -4.02
CA GLU A 348 -13.66 27.44 -4.32
C GLU A 348 -15.04 28.12 -4.11
N LEU A 349 -15.14 29.03 -3.13
CA LEU A 349 -16.38 29.74 -2.80
C LEU A 349 -16.65 30.96 -3.70
N GLY A 350 -15.61 31.73 -4.04
CA GLY A 350 -15.70 32.96 -4.82
C GLY A 350 -14.80 34.08 -4.27
N PRO A 351 -14.55 35.13 -5.07
CA PRO A 351 -13.69 36.25 -4.66
C PRO A 351 -14.23 36.94 -3.41
N VAL A 352 -13.31 37.26 -2.49
CA VAL A 352 -13.62 38.01 -1.26
C VAL A 352 -14.01 39.43 -1.60
N LEU A 353 -15.19 39.84 -1.13
CA LEU A 353 -15.71 41.18 -1.29
C LEU A 353 -15.35 42.07 -0.10
N SER A 354 -15.42 41.53 1.11
CA SER A 354 -15.07 42.23 2.34
C SER A 354 -14.77 41.23 3.47
N ALA A 355 -14.04 41.68 4.48
CA ALA A 355 -13.84 40.96 5.72
C ALA A 355 -13.91 41.94 6.90
N SER A 356 -14.66 41.58 7.95
CA SER A 356 -14.75 42.35 9.20
C SER A 356 -14.48 41.46 10.41
N GLU A 357 -13.93 42.04 11.47
CA GLU A 357 -13.64 41.36 12.72
C GLU A 357 -14.64 41.80 13.82
N HIS A 358 -15.09 40.84 14.62
CA HIS A 358 -16.04 41.03 15.70
C HIS A 358 -15.58 40.29 16.96
N GLU A 359 -15.84 40.86 18.14
CA GLU A 359 -15.48 40.22 19.41
C GLU A 359 -16.51 39.18 19.86
N GLU A 360 -17.78 39.38 19.47
CA GLU A 360 -18.91 38.57 19.93
C GLU A 360 -19.94 38.34 18.83
N TRP A 361 -20.74 37.28 19.01
CA TRP A 361 -21.79 36.87 18.06
C TRP A 361 -22.82 37.98 17.75
N PRO A 362 -23.33 38.77 18.73
CA PRO A 362 -24.28 39.84 18.42
C PRO A 362 -23.77 40.84 17.38
N SER A 363 -22.50 41.28 17.51
CA SER A 363 -21.88 42.19 16.55
C SER A 363 -21.70 41.56 15.17
N ALA A 364 -21.29 40.28 15.11
CA ALA A 364 -21.17 39.54 13.85
C ALA A 364 -22.54 39.35 13.16
N LEU A 365 -23.60 39.07 13.92
CA LEU A 365 -24.96 38.92 13.42
C LEU A 365 -25.54 40.23 12.89
N GLU A 366 -25.23 41.35 13.53
CA GLU A 366 -25.60 42.68 13.04
C GLU A 366 -24.93 42.96 11.68
N ALA A 367 -23.63 42.69 11.55
CA ALA A 367 -22.90 42.84 10.29
C ALA A 367 -23.47 41.95 9.18
N LEU A 368 -23.76 40.68 9.48
CA LEU A 368 -24.41 39.76 8.55
C LEU A 368 -25.82 40.23 8.14
N SER A 369 -26.56 40.84 9.08
CA SER A 369 -27.91 41.33 8.84
C SER A 369 -27.94 42.56 7.93
N ALA A 370 -26.87 43.36 7.94
CA ALA A 370 -26.68 44.53 7.08
C ALA A 370 -26.24 44.19 5.65
N LEU A 371 -25.89 42.93 5.37
CA LEU A 371 -25.52 42.50 4.02
C LEU A 371 -26.71 42.62 3.03
N PRO A 372 -26.43 42.78 1.72
CA PRO A 372 -27.46 42.75 0.69
C PRO A 372 -28.30 41.47 0.73
N ALA A 373 -29.54 41.54 0.24
CA ALA A 373 -30.38 40.35 0.10
C ALA A 373 -29.67 39.28 -0.74
N GLU A 374 -29.78 38.02 -0.31
CA GLU A 374 -29.12 36.85 -0.93
C GLU A 374 -27.59 36.83 -0.86
N ALA A 375 -26.97 37.78 -0.14
CA ALA A 375 -25.53 37.76 0.11
C ALA A 375 -25.12 36.52 0.91
N ARG A 376 -23.91 36.03 0.60
CA ARG A 376 -23.27 34.91 1.27
C ARG A 376 -22.03 35.40 2.01
N ALA A 377 -21.80 34.81 3.17
CA ALA A 377 -20.61 35.06 3.95
C ALA A 377 -20.15 33.78 4.65
N LEU A 378 -18.87 33.73 4.97
CA LEU A 378 -18.28 32.71 5.82
C LEU A 378 -17.92 33.38 7.15
N VAL A 379 -18.40 32.83 8.26
CA VAL A 379 -17.98 33.25 9.59
C VAL A 379 -16.91 32.29 10.07
N TRP A 380 -15.70 32.79 10.28
CA TRP A 380 -14.64 32.03 10.94
C TRP A 380 -14.57 32.42 12.41
N VAL A 381 -14.96 31.49 13.27
CA VAL A 381 -15.00 31.62 14.72
C VAL A 381 -13.68 31.12 15.29
N ARG A 382 -12.86 32.01 15.82
CA ARG A 382 -11.56 31.70 16.40
C ARG A 382 -11.73 31.48 17.89
N ARG A 383 -11.35 30.31 18.41
CA ARG A 383 -11.48 29.97 19.84
C ARG A 383 -10.13 29.85 20.54
N THR A 384 -10.13 29.91 21.87
CA THR A 384 -8.95 29.72 22.72
C THR A 384 -9.03 28.46 23.59
N ASP A 385 -7.87 27.95 24.00
CA ASP A 385 -7.69 26.74 24.81
C ASP A 385 -7.79 26.96 26.32
N GLY A 386 -8.48 28.01 26.77
CA GLY A 386 -8.56 28.39 28.18
C GLY A 386 -7.30 29.07 28.76
N GLN A 387 -6.14 28.95 28.09
CA GLN A 387 -4.92 29.71 28.39
C GLN A 387 -4.74 30.92 27.45
N SER A 388 -5.81 31.32 26.75
CA SER A 388 -5.83 32.42 25.76
C SER A 388 -4.97 32.21 24.52
N ARG A 389 -4.46 30.99 24.26
CA ARG A 389 -3.81 30.65 22.99
C ARG A 389 -4.87 30.26 21.97
N GLU A 390 -4.62 30.55 20.69
CA GLU A 390 -5.56 30.18 19.63
C GLU A 390 -5.55 28.68 19.41
N ALA A 391 -6.75 28.08 19.39
CA ALA A 391 -6.92 26.65 19.55
C ALA A 391 -7.77 26.02 18.45
N VAL A 392 -9.02 26.41 18.28
CA VAL A 392 -9.91 25.76 17.30
C VAL A 392 -10.66 26.83 16.54
N GLY A 393 -10.56 26.78 15.21
CA GLY A 393 -11.38 27.55 14.30
C GLY A 393 -12.67 26.81 13.98
N TRP A 394 -13.79 27.50 13.83
CA TRP A 394 -15.05 26.91 13.35
C TRP A 394 -15.60 27.73 12.20
N LEU A 395 -15.94 27.07 11.09
CA LEU A 395 -16.48 27.70 9.90
C LEU A 395 -17.99 27.56 9.85
N VAL A 396 -18.69 28.70 9.81
CA VAL A 396 -20.14 28.78 9.70
C VAL A 396 -20.51 29.51 8.42
N ASN A 397 -21.26 28.83 7.55
CA ASN A 397 -21.82 29.43 6.35
C ASN A 397 -23.00 30.31 6.72
N ALA A 398 -22.99 31.56 6.26
CA ALA A 398 -24.03 32.53 6.47
C ALA A 398 -24.68 32.92 5.14
N ARG A 399 -26.01 33.01 5.11
CA ARG A 399 -26.77 33.56 3.97
C ARG A 399 -27.81 34.54 4.47
N LYS A 400 -27.87 35.72 3.85
CA LYS A 400 -28.93 36.70 4.05
C LYS A 400 -30.16 36.26 3.28
N ILE A 401 -31.24 35.94 3.99
CA ILE A 401 -32.55 35.58 3.42
C ILE A 401 -33.60 36.65 3.80
N ALA A 402 -34.76 36.63 3.17
CA ALA A 402 -35.84 37.59 3.44
C ALA A 402 -36.25 37.66 4.93
N GLY A 403 -36.19 36.53 5.64
CA GLY A 403 -36.55 36.43 7.06
C GLY A 403 -35.42 36.68 8.06
N GLY A 404 -34.19 36.98 7.62
CA GLY A 404 -33.05 37.15 8.51
C GLY A 404 -31.75 36.54 7.99
N VAL A 405 -30.86 36.15 8.90
CA VAL A 405 -29.61 35.47 8.57
C VAL A 405 -29.76 33.99 8.88
N MET A 406 -29.47 33.14 7.91
CA MET A 406 -29.38 31.69 8.10
C MET A 406 -27.92 31.30 8.32
N LEU A 407 -27.65 30.55 9.40
CA LEU A 407 -26.32 30.06 9.77
C LEU A 407 -26.28 28.54 9.75
N VAL A 408 -25.31 27.99 9.04
CA VAL A 408 -25.14 26.55 8.84
C VAL A 408 -23.71 26.16 9.16
N ASP A 409 -23.53 25.13 9.99
CA ASP A 409 -22.24 24.56 10.32
C ASP A 409 -21.59 23.97 9.04
N GLY A 410 -20.37 24.40 8.73
CA GLY A 410 -19.66 24.00 7.51
C GLY A 410 -19.24 22.53 7.47
N ALA A 411 -19.11 21.86 8.63
CA ALA A 411 -18.74 20.46 8.73
C ALA A 411 -19.95 19.53 8.72
N THR A 412 -21.06 19.92 9.35
CA THR A 412 -22.24 19.04 9.51
C THR A 412 -23.43 19.38 8.61
N GLY A 413 -23.48 20.58 8.03
CA GLY A 413 -24.63 21.07 7.27
C GLY A 413 -25.88 21.33 8.11
N SER A 414 -25.79 21.21 9.43
CA SER A 414 -26.88 21.48 10.38
C SER A 414 -26.92 22.97 10.78
N PRO A 415 -28.04 23.47 11.33
CA PRO A 415 -28.08 24.80 11.92
C PRO A 415 -26.98 25.01 12.94
N ALA A 416 -26.25 26.12 12.84
CA ALA A 416 -25.14 26.43 13.73
C ALA A 416 -25.65 26.79 15.14
N SER A 417 -25.14 26.11 16.17
CA SER A 417 -25.39 26.47 17.58
C SER A 417 -24.35 27.49 18.04
N LEU A 418 -24.79 28.73 18.30
CA LEU A 418 -23.89 29.84 18.63
C LEU A 418 -23.43 29.74 20.08
N ASP A 419 -22.38 28.95 20.31
CA ASP A 419 -21.71 28.88 21.60
C ASP A 419 -20.70 30.04 21.76
N PRO A 420 -20.86 30.94 22.75
CA PRO A 420 -19.90 32.00 23.04
C PRO A 420 -18.66 31.50 23.79
N THR A 421 -18.66 30.28 24.33
CA THR A 421 -17.55 29.77 25.15
C THR A 421 -16.24 29.71 24.36
N GLY A 422 -15.22 30.36 24.92
CA GLY A 422 -13.87 30.39 24.35
C GLY A 422 -13.74 31.18 23.05
N VAL A 423 -14.76 31.91 22.59
CA VAL A 423 -14.67 32.75 21.39
C VAL A 423 -13.70 33.91 21.65
N ARG A 424 -12.67 34.00 20.80
CA ARG A 424 -11.68 35.09 20.80
C ARG A 424 -12.04 36.19 19.82
N ARG A 425 -12.38 35.78 18.59
CA ARG A 425 -12.73 36.66 17.47
C ARG A 425 -13.63 35.92 16.47
N LEU A 426 -14.47 36.67 15.77
CA LEU A 426 -15.24 36.21 14.63
C LEU A 426 -14.87 37.05 13.41
N HIS A 427 -14.43 36.40 12.34
CA HIS A 427 -14.24 37.06 11.04
C HIS A 427 -15.45 36.79 10.16
N VAL A 428 -16.17 37.84 9.78
CA VAL A 428 -17.24 37.76 8.78
C VAL A 428 -16.63 38.06 7.42
N ILE A 429 -16.57 37.06 6.55
CA ILE A 429 -15.92 37.13 5.24
C ILE A 429 -17.00 37.03 4.16
N GLN A 430 -17.31 38.16 3.52
CA GLN A 430 -18.26 38.20 2.42
C GLN A 430 -17.59 37.74 1.13
N TYR A 431 -18.24 36.87 0.37
CA TYR A 431 -17.78 36.41 -0.94
C TYR A 431 -18.91 36.46 -1.97
N ARG A 432 -18.55 36.40 -3.26
CA ARG A 432 -19.50 36.49 -4.38
C ARG A 432 -20.29 35.20 -4.61
#